data_AF-A0A349DQA1-F1
#
_entry.id   AF-A0A349DQA1-F1
#
_cell.length_a   1.000
_cell.length_b   1.000
_cell.length_c   1.000
_cell.angle_alpha   90.00
_cell.angle_beta   90.00
_cell.angle_gamma   90.00
#
_symmetry.space_group_name_H-M   'P 1'
#
loop_
_entity.id
_entity.type
_entity.pdbx_description
1 polymer ?
#
loop_
_entity_poly.entity_id
_entity_poly.type
_entity_poly.pdbx_seq_one_letter_code
_entity_poly.pdbx_strand_id
1 'polypeptide(L)'
;MIIIRIKNINTMLVQKLPEMESINSDFIKTEIKRLKRIGIKVTRESIAEAIGVPYTTFANHLREPRSFAIPPYALVAAFHYLCYIEKQYELEMLRSRIDKVKESIKHI
;
A
#
# COMPACT_ATOMS: atom_id res chain seq x y z
N MET A 1 -33.60 18.85 6.94
CA MET A 1 -33.00 17.77 7.74
C MET A 1 -32.17 16.89 6.81
N ILE A 2 -30.86 17.13 6.73
CA ILE A 2 -29.97 16.40 5.82
C ILE A 2 -29.42 15.20 6.58
N ILE A 3 -29.88 14.00 6.23
CA ILE A 3 -29.34 12.75 6.77
C ILE A 3 -28.05 12.46 6.01
N ILE A 4 -26.91 12.83 6.59
CA ILE A 4 -25.59 12.42 6.08
C ILE A 4 -25.42 10.94 6.44
N ARG A 5 -25.67 10.03 5.48
CA ARG A 5 -25.22 8.63 5.58
C ARG A 5 -23.68 8.64 5.59
N ILE A 6 -23.10 8.66 6.77
CA ILE A 6 -21.68 8.33 6.97
C ILE A 6 -21.54 6.85 6.57
N LYS A 7 -21.15 6.60 5.32
CA LYS A 7 -20.64 5.28 4.93
C LYS A 7 -19.46 5.00 5.86
N ASN A 8 -19.55 3.89 6.57
CA ASN A 8 -18.57 3.42 7.53
C ASN A 8 -17.20 3.29 6.83
N ILE A 9 -16.30 4.28 7.02
CA ILE A 9 -14.91 4.28 6.51
C ILE A 9 -13.97 3.59 7.53
N ASN A 10 -14.48 3.10 8.66
CA ASN A 10 -13.67 2.60 9.77
C ASN A 10 -13.23 1.12 9.69
N THR A 11 -13.23 0.48 8.52
CA THR A 11 -12.84 -0.94 8.42
C THR A 11 -11.41 -1.23 7.94
N MET A 12 -10.57 -0.22 7.66
CA MET A 12 -9.20 -0.46 7.14
C MET A 12 -8.06 -0.25 8.15
N LEU A 13 -8.36 -0.07 9.45
CA LEU A 13 -7.33 0.18 10.47
C LEU A 13 -6.55 -1.07 10.88
N VAL A 14 -7.03 -2.27 10.55
CA VAL A 14 -6.28 -3.51 10.74
C VAL A 14 -6.50 -4.40 9.53
N GLN A 15 -5.67 -4.24 8.49
CA GLN A 15 -5.44 -5.38 7.61
C GLN A 15 -4.89 -6.47 8.52
N LYS A 16 -5.64 -7.57 8.72
CA LYS A 16 -5.09 -8.76 9.36
C LYS A 16 -3.80 -9.08 8.61
N LEU A 17 -2.68 -9.09 9.32
CA LEU A 17 -1.42 -9.48 8.72
C LEU A 17 -1.63 -10.87 8.12
N PRO A 18 -1.37 -11.06 6.82
CA PRO A 18 -1.36 -12.40 6.25
C PRO A 18 -0.38 -13.26 7.06
N GLU A 19 -0.73 -14.53 7.29
CA GLU A 19 0.22 -15.47 7.86
C GLU A 19 1.49 -15.45 7.02
N MET A 20 2.67 -15.46 7.66
CA MET A 20 3.95 -15.22 6.98
C MET A 20 4.17 -16.19 5.80
N GLU A 21 3.63 -17.40 5.89
CA GLU A 21 3.66 -18.45 4.85
C GLU A 21 2.77 -18.15 3.63
N SER A 22 1.80 -17.26 3.75
CA SER A 22 0.90 -16.87 2.66
C SER A 22 1.44 -15.72 1.79
N ILE A 23 2.52 -15.06 2.22
CA ILE A 23 3.15 -13.96 1.46
C ILE A 23 4.03 -14.55 0.37
N ASN A 24 3.50 -14.59 -0.86
CA ASN A 24 4.20 -15.04 -2.06
C ASN A 24 4.15 -14.02 -3.19
N SER A 25 4.79 -14.31 -4.32
CA SER A 25 4.82 -13.41 -5.48
C SER A 25 3.44 -13.05 -6.03
N ASP A 26 2.48 -13.97 -6.02
CA ASP A 26 1.11 -13.71 -6.49
C ASP A 26 0.34 -12.80 -5.53
N PHE A 27 0.54 -12.99 -4.23
CA PHE A 27 0.02 -12.11 -3.20
C PHE A 27 0.55 -10.67 -3.40
N ILE A 28 1.87 -10.50 -3.56
CA ILE A 28 2.48 -9.17 -3.79
C ILE A 28 1.96 -8.53 -5.09
N LYS A 29 1.83 -9.30 -6.17
CA LYS A 29 1.23 -8.81 -7.43
C LYS A 29 -0.22 -8.36 -7.23
N THR A 30 -0.98 -9.04 -6.38
CA THR A 30 -2.36 -8.71 -6.06
C THR A 30 -2.45 -7.42 -5.25
N GLU A 31 -1.61 -7.24 -4.23
CA GLU A 31 -1.57 -6.02 -3.44
C GLU A 31 -1.14 -4.80 -4.27
N ILE A 32 -0.14 -4.94 -5.15
CA ILE A 32 0.23 -3.88 -6.11
C ILE A 32 -0.96 -3.47 -6.97
N LYS A 33 -1.74 -4.44 -7.49
CA LYS A 33 -2.94 -4.16 -8.29
C LYS A 33 -4.02 -3.48 -7.44
N ARG A 34 -4.21 -3.90 -6.20
CA ARG A 34 -5.19 -3.31 -5.26
C ARG A 34 -4.89 -1.84 -4.99
N LEU A 35 -3.64 -1.50 -4.67
CA LEU A 35 -3.22 -0.11 -4.44
C LEU A 35 -3.42 0.77 -5.68
N LYS A 36 -3.10 0.25 -6.87
CA LYS A 36 -3.35 0.98 -8.13
C LYS A 36 -4.84 1.28 -8.35
N ARG A 37 -5.76 0.39 -7.96
CA ARG A 37 -7.21 0.62 -8.10
C ARG A 37 -7.72 1.75 -7.21
N ILE A 38 -7.09 1.97 -6.06
CA ILE A 38 -7.46 3.06 -5.14
C ILE A 38 -6.70 4.36 -5.41
N GLY A 39 -5.96 4.44 -6.53
CA GLY A 39 -5.28 5.65 -6.98
C GLY A 39 -3.84 5.79 -6.48
N ILE A 40 -3.31 4.81 -5.74
CA ILE A 40 -1.94 4.86 -5.21
C ILE A 40 -0.96 4.41 -6.30
N LYS A 41 0.00 5.28 -6.62
CA LYS A 41 1.08 4.97 -7.56
C LYS A 41 2.18 4.19 -6.85
N VAL A 42 2.31 2.91 -7.19
CA VAL A 42 3.43 2.06 -6.74
C VAL A 42 4.05 1.35 -7.94
N THR A 43 5.39 1.34 -7.99
CA THR A 43 6.18 0.69 -9.04
C THR A 43 7.03 -0.43 -8.45
N ARG A 44 7.34 -1.46 -9.25
CA ARG A 44 8.27 -2.52 -8.81
C ARG A 44 9.65 -1.97 -8.48
N GLU A 45 10.09 -0.93 -9.20
CA GLU A 45 11.31 -0.17 -8.92
C GLU A 45 11.31 0.37 -7.49
N SER A 46 10.27 1.13 -7.11
CA SER A 46 10.17 1.74 -5.79
C SER A 46 10.12 0.70 -4.66
N ILE A 47 9.50 -0.46 -4.92
CA ILE A 47 9.46 -1.55 -3.95
C ILE A 47 10.86 -2.16 -3.80
N ALA A 48 11.52 -2.45 -4.92
CA ALA A 48 12.84 -3.06 -4.95
C ALA A 48 13.90 -2.18 -4.26
N GLU A 49 13.87 -0.88 -4.53
CA GLU A 49 14.69 0.13 -3.86
C GLU A 49 14.44 0.13 -2.34
N ALA A 50 13.18 0.20 -1.91
CA ALA A 50 12.82 0.26 -0.49
C ALA A 50 13.24 -1.01 0.31
N ILE A 51 13.28 -2.17 -0.34
CA ILE A 51 13.67 -3.43 0.31
C ILE A 51 15.15 -3.79 0.11
N GLY A 52 15.91 -2.97 -0.63
CA GLY A 52 17.33 -3.20 -0.91
C GLY A 52 17.61 -4.40 -1.82
N VAL A 53 16.73 -4.68 -2.78
CA VAL A 53 16.92 -5.76 -3.78
C VAL A 53 17.05 -5.15 -5.17
N PRO A 54 17.94 -5.64 -6.05
CA PRO A 54 18.03 -5.12 -7.41
C PRO A 54 16.69 -5.22 -8.15
N TYR A 55 16.29 -4.14 -8.82
CA TYR A 55 15.00 -4.05 -9.53
C TYR A 55 14.76 -5.24 -10.47
N THR A 56 15.74 -5.56 -11.31
CA THR A 56 15.62 -6.65 -12.30
C THR A 56 15.40 -7.99 -11.62
N THR A 57 16.13 -8.28 -10.53
CA THR A 57 15.97 -9.50 -9.73
C THR A 57 14.57 -9.57 -9.13
N PHE A 58 14.10 -8.50 -8.48
CA PHE A 58 12.76 -8.47 -7.89
C PHE A 58 11.65 -8.60 -8.94
N ALA A 59 11.77 -7.86 -10.05
CA ALA A 59 10.79 -7.89 -11.13
C ALA A 59 10.71 -9.26 -11.82
N ASN A 60 11.85 -9.91 -12.02
CA ASN A 60 11.91 -11.25 -12.59
C ASN A 60 11.40 -12.30 -11.62
N HIS A 61 11.72 -12.21 -10.31
CA HIS A 61 11.15 -13.10 -9.31
C HIS A 61 9.62 -13.02 -9.26
N LEU A 62 9.03 -11.81 -9.31
CA LEU A 62 7.57 -11.68 -9.35
C LEU A 62 6.93 -12.30 -10.61
N ARG A 63 7.68 -12.40 -11.72
CA ARG A 63 7.24 -13.04 -12.97
C ARG A 63 7.42 -14.55 -12.92
N GLU A 64 8.60 -15.01 -12.51
CA GLU A 64 9.04 -16.41 -12.52
C GLU A 64 9.74 -16.76 -11.18
N PRO A 65 8.98 -17.01 -10.10
CA PRO A 65 9.53 -17.16 -8.76
C PRO A 65 10.52 -18.32 -8.61
N ARG A 66 10.41 -19.35 -9.46
CA ARG A 66 11.28 -20.53 -9.45
C ARG A 66 12.61 -20.31 -10.17
N SER A 67 12.67 -19.32 -11.07
CA SER A 67 13.85 -19.06 -11.92
C SER A 67 14.79 -18.01 -11.31
N PHE A 68 14.28 -17.17 -10.41
CA PHE A 68 15.03 -16.05 -9.84
C PHE A 68 14.92 -16.08 -8.33
N ALA A 69 16.03 -16.26 -7.62
CA ALA A 69 16.04 -16.19 -6.18
C ALA A 69 16.06 -14.72 -5.70
N ILE A 70 15.38 -14.45 -4.59
CA ILE A 70 15.48 -13.20 -3.82
C ILE A 70 15.77 -13.56 -2.37
N PRO A 71 16.28 -12.61 -1.56
CA PRO A 71 16.45 -12.84 -0.14
C PRO A 71 15.15 -13.31 0.53
N PRO A 72 15.19 -14.21 1.54
CA PRO A 72 13.99 -14.75 2.17
C PRO A 72 13.06 -13.68 2.78
N TYR A 73 13.62 -12.55 3.20
CA TYR A 73 12.87 -11.43 3.78
C TYR A 73 12.12 -10.58 2.74
N ALA A 74 12.49 -10.68 1.45
CA ALA A 74 12.17 -9.66 0.46
C ALA A 74 10.66 -9.52 0.18
N LEU A 75 9.91 -10.62 0.15
CA LEU A 75 8.45 -10.55 -0.07
C LEU A 75 7.72 -9.98 1.14
N VAL A 76 8.17 -10.32 2.35
CA VAL A 76 7.61 -9.78 3.60
C VAL A 76 7.90 -8.28 3.69
N ALA A 77 9.14 -7.87 3.43
CA ALA A 77 9.53 -6.46 3.38
C ALA A 77 8.76 -5.68 2.31
N ALA A 78 8.55 -6.28 1.13
CA ALA A 78 7.75 -5.68 0.07
C ALA A 78 6.32 -5.44 0.53
N PHE A 79 5.69 -6.42 1.19
CA PHE A 79 4.35 -6.25 1.75
C PHE A 79 4.30 -5.11 2.78
N HIS A 80 5.24 -5.05 3.73
CA HIS A 80 5.28 -3.96 4.71
C HIS A 80 5.45 -2.58 4.05
N TYR A 81 6.26 -2.49 2.98
CA TYR A 81 6.37 -1.26 2.21
C TYR A 81 5.05 -0.86 1.53
N LEU A 82 4.31 -1.83 0.97
CA LEU A 82 2.97 -1.57 0.41
C LEU A 82 1.99 -1.05 1.47
N CYS A 83 1.97 -1.65 2.67
CA CYS A 83 1.17 -1.17 3.79
C CYS A 83 1.58 0.25 4.22
N TYR A 84 2.88 0.52 4.28
CA TYR A 84 3.41 1.84 4.63
C TYR A 84 2.92 2.91 3.66
N ILE A 85 3.05 2.68 2.35
CA ILE A 85 2.61 3.63 1.32
C ILE A 85 1.09 3.86 1.38
N GLU A 86 0.31 2.80 1.61
CA GLU A 86 -1.14 2.94 1.81
C GLU A 86 -1.47 3.84 3.00
N LYS A 87 -0.76 3.68 4.12
CA LYS A 87 -0.95 4.54 5.30
C LYS A 87 -0.50 5.97 5.06
N GLN A 88 0.57 6.22 4.31
CA GLN A 88 0.95 7.58 3.94
C GLN A 88 -0.15 8.27 3.11
N TYR A 89 -0.74 7.55 2.16
CA TYR A 89 -1.84 8.07 1.34
C TYR A 89 -3.09 8.39 2.18
N GLU A 90 -3.49 7.50 3.10
CA GLU A 90 -4.58 7.76 4.04
C GLU A 90 -4.34 9.03 4.88
N LEU A 91 -3.11 9.19 5.40
CA LEU A 91 -2.72 10.36 6.19
C LEU A 91 -2.76 11.65 5.37
N GLU A 92 -2.32 11.62 4.11
CA GLU A 92 -2.39 12.77 3.21
C GLU A 92 -3.85 13.21 2.95
N MET A 93 -4.74 12.24 2.70
CA MET A 93 -6.17 12.54 2.55
C MET A 93 -6.77 13.17 3.82
N LEU A 94 -6.40 12.67 5.00
CA LEU A 94 -6.87 13.22 6.28
C LEU A 94 -6.34 14.64 6.51
N ARG A 95 -5.06 14.89 6.23
CA ARG A 95 -4.45 16.24 6.31
C ARG A 95 -5.18 17.22 5.40
N SER A 96 -5.39 16.85 4.14
CA SER A 96 -6.14 17.67 3.17
C SER A 96 -7.56 18.01 3.65
N ARG A 97 -8.26 17.04 4.28
CA ARG A 97 -9.59 17.28 4.86
C ARG A 97 -9.54 18.25 6.04
N ILE A 98 -8.56 18.11 6.93
CA ILE A 98 -8.36 19.00 8.07
C ILE A 98 -8.09 20.43 7.59
N ASP A 99 -7.23 20.60 6.57
CA ASP A 99 -6.88 21.92 6.04
C ASP A 99 -8.10 22.63 5.43
N LYS A 100 -8.95 21.90 4.71
CA LYS A 100 -10.23 22.44 4.20
C LYS A 100 -11.16 22.92 5.31
N VAL A 101 -11.29 22.13 6.39
CA VAL A 101 -12.11 22.53 7.55
C VAL A 101 -11.55 23.77 8.23
N LYS A 102 -10.22 23.83 8.43
CA LYS A 102 -9.56 25.01 8.99
C LYS A 102 -9.82 26.26 8.14
N GLU A 103 -9.74 26.12 6.82
CA GLU A 103 -10.00 27.24 5.91
C GLU A 103 -11.46 27.70 6.00
N SER A 104 -12.44 26.78 6.02
CA SER A 104 -13.85 27.12 6.21
C SER A 104 -14.14 27.86 7.51
N ILE A 105 -13.43 27.57 8.61
CA ILE A 105 -13.63 28.22 9.91
C ILE A 105 -13.10 29.66 9.92
N LYS A 106 -12.05 29.99 9.16
CA LYS A 106 -11.50 31.37 9.12
C LYS A 106 -12.49 32.41 8.58
N HIS A 107 -13.50 31.98 7.82
CA HIS A 107 -14.50 32.84 7.21
C HIS A 107 -15.80 32.92 8.04
N ILE A 108 -15.77 32.47 9.30
CA ILE A 108 -16.84 32.57 10.30
C ILE A 108 -16.38 33.55 11.39
#